data_AF-A0A952HW04-F1
#
_entry.id   AF-A0A952HW04-F1
#
_cell.length_a   1.000
_cell.length_b   1.000
_cell.length_c   1.000
_cell.angle_alpha   90.00
_cell.angle_beta   90.00
_cell.angle_gamma   90.00
#
_symmetry.space_group_name_H-M   'P 1'
#
loop_
_entity.id
_entity.type
_entity.pdbx_description
1 polymer ?
#
loop_
_entity_poly.entity_id
_entity_poly.type
_entity_poly.pdbx_seq_one_letter_code
_entity_poly.pdbx_strand_id
1 'polypeptide(L)'
;VRLLMNEIFGKENFRNEIDIKRNQSLPKTGDVNLVEETENLFVFSKSEKFHFLNQLVERDEAEWVELGTRPSDAEINPPRVIEGKEFYPPKYRRWAYSQENLDEMYTKGRLKVENGKIKILLDKRKLGSNWTDIPGYSTVPIWGFKTENSEILLKRVIESTSNENDLVMDFFLGSGTTTAVAHKLRRKWIGIEMGEHFWTVIMPRMKKVLAYDKSGISKEKDVKEKYNEKTAGGFFKYQILEQYEDTLDNIELQENQSVKKLFKDDYLIKYFLDYETRESPYLLNFQHLKNPFNYKLKINLSEVGEPQETNIDIPETFNYLLGIKIKKIKKEQNEGKTYLFIIGEKDSKDYAIVWREHADNWNEEDYKKDKEFIKQQLKPYKPQVVYVNCSSILTPNFDDYKAEIRYIEPEFKALMES
;
A
#
# COMPACT_ATOMS: atom_id res chain seq x y z
N VAL A 1 19.60 -7.06 10.70
CA VAL A 1 18.13 -6.96 10.48
C VAL A 1 17.32 -7.86 11.41
N ARG A 2 17.48 -9.20 11.38
CA ARG A 2 16.67 -10.12 12.20
C ARG A 2 16.62 -9.81 13.70
N LEU A 3 17.75 -9.48 14.33
CA LEU A 3 17.79 -9.13 15.75
C LEU A 3 16.99 -7.85 16.08
N LEU A 4 17.10 -6.82 15.23
CA LEU A 4 16.31 -5.59 15.37
C LEU A 4 14.81 -5.86 15.24
N MET A 5 14.42 -6.70 14.28
CA MET A 5 13.01 -7.07 14.09
C MET A 5 12.47 -7.90 15.28
N ASN A 6 13.30 -8.74 15.91
CA ASN A 6 12.92 -9.43 17.14
C ASN A 6 12.67 -8.47 18.31
N GLU A 7 13.39 -7.35 18.38
CA GLU A 7 13.18 -6.33 19.42
C GLU A 7 11.88 -5.56 19.19
N ILE A 8 11.57 -5.21 17.94
CA ILE A 8 10.37 -4.44 17.57
C ILE A 8 9.10 -5.30 17.64
N PHE A 9 9.14 -6.52 17.10
CA PHE A 9 7.96 -7.37 16.97
C PHE A 9 7.88 -8.46 18.04
N GLY A 10 8.94 -8.73 18.78
CA GLY A 10 9.06 -9.91 19.64
C GLY A 10 9.64 -11.11 18.89
N LYS A 11 10.52 -11.88 19.56
CA LYS A 11 11.19 -13.05 18.96
C LYS A 11 10.21 -14.17 18.63
N GLU A 12 9.16 -14.30 19.42
CA GLU A 12 8.03 -15.23 19.23
C GLU A 12 7.20 -14.93 17.98
N ASN A 13 7.32 -13.70 17.45
CA ASN A 13 6.65 -13.24 16.25
C ASN A 13 7.42 -13.47 14.95
N PHE A 14 8.63 -14.02 15.04
CA PHE A 14 9.35 -14.54 13.89
C PHE A 14 8.65 -15.79 13.33
N ARG A 15 8.45 -15.83 12.01
CA ARG A 15 7.71 -16.91 11.33
C ARG A 15 8.59 -17.77 10.45
N ASN A 16 9.45 -17.16 9.65
CA ASN A 16 10.35 -17.90 8.80
C ASN A 16 11.51 -17.04 8.27
N GLU A 17 12.56 -17.70 7.82
CA GLU A 17 13.64 -17.15 7.01
C GLU A 17 13.68 -17.97 5.72
N ILE A 18 13.54 -17.29 4.58
CA ILE A 18 13.33 -17.90 3.28
C ILE A 18 14.51 -17.55 2.39
N ASP A 19 15.17 -18.57 1.86
CA ASP A 19 16.31 -18.43 0.96
C ASP A 19 15.81 -18.19 -0.47
N ILE A 20 16.23 -17.08 -1.06
CA ILE A 20 15.92 -16.71 -2.45
C ILE A 20 17.19 -16.75 -3.29
N LYS A 21 17.05 -17.05 -4.59
CA LYS A 21 18.18 -17.11 -5.52
C LYS A 21 18.69 -15.71 -5.86
N ARG A 22 19.99 -15.48 -5.68
CA ARG A 22 20.67 -14.26 -6.12
C ARG A 22 20.98 -14.31 -7.62
N ASN A 23 21.00 -13.16 -8.29
CA ASN A 23 21.52 -13.08 -9.65
C ASN A 23 23.03 -13.31 -9.64
N GLN A 24 23.49 -14.42 -10.22
CA GLN A 24 24.91 -14.74 -10.33
C GLN A 24 25.52 -14.00 -11.52
N SER A 25 26.54 -13.17 -11.28
CA SER A 25 27.46 -12.73 -12.34
C SER A 25 28.35 -13.91 -12.75
N LEU A 26 28.68 -14.01 -14.05
CA LEU A 26 29.64 -15.01 -14.54
C LEU A 26 30.94 -14.95 -13.71
N PRO A 27 31.59 -16.10 -13.44
CA PRO A 27 32.83 -16.13 -12.68
C PRO A 27 33.84 -15.15 -13.31
N LYS A 28 34.26 -14.14 -12.56
CA LYS A 28 35.39 -13.31 -12.96
C LYS A 28 36.62 -14.21 -12.84
N THR A 29 37.35 -14.41 -13.95
CA THR A 29 38.60 -15.16 -13.95
C THR A 29 39.56 -14.56 -12.92
N GLY A 30 39.80 -15.27 -11.80
CA GLY A 30 40.84 -14.88 -10.85
C GLY A 30 40.61 -15.24 -9.39
N ASP A 31 39.36 -15.25 -8.91
CA ASP A 31 39.09 -15.48 -7.47
C ASP A 31 38.47 -16.84 -7.19
N VAL A 32 39.15 -17.63 -6.36
CA VAL A 32 38.81 -19.02 -6.01
C VAL A 32 38.02 -19.11 -4.69
N ASN A 33 37.20 -18.09 -4.40
CA ASN A 33 36.46 -18.03 -3.13
C ASN A 33 34.99 -18.45 -3.31
N LEU A 34 34.38 -18.98 -2.23
CA LEU A 34 32.96 -19.36 -2.22
C LEU A 34 32.09 -18.11 -2.43
N VAL A 35 31.24 -18.15 -3.44
CA VAL A 35 30.36 -17.03 -3.80
C VAL A 35 29.02 -17.17 -3.08
N GLU A 36 28.45 -16.05 -2.63
CA GLU A 36 27.12 -16.04 -2.02
C GLU A 36 26.05 -16.20 -3.11
N GLU A 37 25.36 -17.34 -3.10
CA GLU A 37 24.36 -17.71 -4.11
C GLU A 37 22.92 -17.35 -3.74
N THR A 38 22.68 -17.02 -2.47
CA THR A 38 21.35 -16.80 -1.91
C THR A 38 21.25 -15.48 -1.16
N GLU A 39 20.03 -14.97 -1.06
CA GLU A 39 19.67 -13.88 -0.17
C GLU A 39 18.46 -14.31 0.68
N ASN A 40 18.07 -13.49 1.67
CA ASN A 40 17.10 -13.91 2.68
C ASN A 40 15.87 -12.99 2.70
N LEU A 41 14.68 -13.60 2.75
CA LEU A 41 13.44 -12.94 3.13
C LEU A 41 13.07 -13.33 4.56
N PHE A 42 12.99 -12.33 5.45
CA PHE A 42 12.55 -12.52 6.82
C PHE A 42 11.05 -12.27 6.95
N VAL A 43 10.33 -13.21 7.55
CA VAL A 43 8.88 -13.11 7.77
C VAL A 43 8.58 -12.95 9.25
N PHE A 44 7.89 -11.87 9.58
CA PHE A 44 7.38 -11.57 10.92
C PHE A 44 5.87 -11.34 10.86
N SER A 45 5.19 -11.62 11.97
CA SER A 45 3.75 -11.37 12.12
C SER A 45 3.48 -10.45 13.30
N LYS A 46 2.40 -9.65 13.24
CA LYS A 46 1.95 -8.88 14.41
C LYS A 46 1.33 -9.74 15.53
N SER A 47 0.86 -10.96 15.19
CA SER A 47 0.23 -11.87 16.15
C SER A 47 0.54 -13.33 15.81
N GLU A 48 0.35 -14.21 16.79
CA GLU A 48 0.54 -15.66 16.61
C GLU A 48 -0.41 -16.30 15.60
N LYS A 49 -1.53 -15.64 15.28
CA LYS A 49 -2.51 -16.09 14.29
C LYS A 49 -2.04 -15.78 12.86
N PHE A 50 -0.93 -16.37 12.45
CA PHE A 50 -0.41 -16.26 11.09
C PHE A 50 -0.19 -17.64 10.48
N HIS A 51 -0.73 -17.83 9.28
CA HIS A 51 -0.52 -19.04 8.50
C HIS A 51 -0.23 -18.66 7.05
N PHE A 52 0.81 -19.29 6.48
CA PHE A 52 1.05 -19.16 5.05
C PHE A 52 -0.08 -19.83 4.27
N LEU A 53 -0.61 -19.11 3.28
CA LEU A 53 -1.58 -19.58 2.31
C LEU A 53 -0.88 -20.32 1.16
N ASN A 54 -1.65 -21.07 0.38
CA ASN A 54 -1.20 -21.65 -0.91
C ASN A 54 0.15 -22.39 -0.86
N GLN A 55 0.31 -23.29 0.11
CA GLN A 55 1.57 -24.00 0.36
C GLN A 55 1.88 -25.12 -0.65
N LEU A 56 1.11 -25.26 -1.73
CA LEU A 56 1.33 -26.29 -2.76
C LEU A 56 1.68 -25.62 -4.08
N VAL A 57 2.83 -26.00 -4.64
CA VAL A 57 3.31 -25.51 -5.94
C VAL A 57 3.39 -26.69 -6.89
N GLU A 58 3.02 -26.47 -8.15
CA GLU A 58 3.19 -27.46 -9.21
C GLU A 58 4.69 -27.75 -9.43
N ARG A 59 5.01 -28.98 -9.81
CA ARG A 59 6.34 -29.35 -10.26
C ARG A 59 6.47 -29.08 -11.75
N ASP A 60 7.66 -28.69 -12.18
CA ASP A 60 7.97 -28.52 -13.60
C ASP A 60 7.71 -29.81 -14.39
N GLU A 61 8.05 -30.96 -13.78
CA GLU A 61 7.76 -32.29 -14.31
C GLU A 61 7.06 -33.16 -13.26
N ALA A 62 5.96 -33.78 -13.67
CA ALA A 62 5.27 -34.76 -12.84
C ALA A 62 6.05 -36.08 -12.89
N GLU A 63 6.46 -36.56 -11.72
CA GLU A 63 7.32 -37.74 -11.62
C GLU A 63 6.59 -38.89 -10.92
N TRP A 64 6.81 -40.10 -11.43
CA TRP A 64 6.40 -41.33 -10.75
C TRP A 64 7.50 -41.77 -9.79
N VAL A 65 7.28 -41.55 -8.49
CA VAL A 65 8.25 -41.89 -7.44
C VAL A 65 7.80 -43.14 -6.69
N GLU A 66 8.77 -43.94 -6.24
CA GLU A 66 8.47 -45.09 -5.38
C GLU A 66 7.81 -44.62 -4.07
N LEU A 67 6.83 -45.38 -3.60
CA LEU A 67 6.10 -45.06 -2.38
C LEU A 67 7.06 -44.95 -1.19
N GLY A 68 7.05 -43.80 -0.54
CA GLY A 68 7.90 -43.54 0.62
C GLY A 68 7.58 -44.45 1.81
N THR A 69 8.61 -44.71 2.63
CA THR A 69 8.48 -45.42 3.90
C THR A 69 8.98 -44.56 5.07
N ARG A 70 8.47 -44.83 6.27
CA ARG A 70 8.87 -44.19 7.53
C ARG A 70 9.49 -45.23 8.47
N PRO A 71 10.41 -44.83 9.37
CA PRO A 71 10.92 -45.73 10.41
C PRO A 71 9.79 -46.32 11.27
N SER A 72 9.98 -47.55 11.75
CA SER A 72 9.08 -48.26 12.64
C SER A 72 9.86 -49.13 13.62
N ASP A 73 9.40 -49.19 14.88
CA ASP A 73 10.01 -50.01 15.93
C ASP A 73 9.72 -51.51 15.73
N ALA A 74 8.67 -51.84 15.00
CA ALA A 74 8.33 -53.23 14.66
C ALA A 74 9.20 -53.73 13.50
N GLU A 75 9.77 -54.93 13.65
CA GLU A 75 10.56 -55.58 12.60
C GLU A 75 9.73 -55.83 11.34
N ILE A 76 8.48 -56.27 11.49
CA ILE A 76 7.54 -56.52 10.41
C ILE A 76 6.33 -55.60 10.58
N ASN A 77 5.97 -54.89 9.52
CA ASN A 77 4.82 -53.98 9.49
C ASN A 77 3.77 -54.46 8.47
N PRO A 78 2.48 -54.13 8.66
CA PRO A 78 1.40 -54.60 7.80
C PRO A 78 1.60 -54.24 6.32
N PRO A 79 1.23 -55.14 5.38
CA PRO A 79 1.32 -54.87 3.96
C PRO A 79 0.28 -53.83 3.51
N ARG A 80 0.39 -53.41 2.25
CA ARG A 80 -0.68 -52.72 1.51
C ARG A 80 -1.11 -53.60 0.37
N VAL A 81 -2.41 -53.66 0.13
CA VAL A 81 -3.00 -54.48 -0.93
C VAL A 81 -3.34 -53.57 -2.10
N ILE A 82 -2.75 -53.80 -3.27
CA ILE A 82 -3.11 -53.10 -4.51
C ILE A 82 -3.34 -54.18 -5.56
N GLU A 83 -4.48 -54.15 -6.26
CA GLU A 83 -4.85 -55.17 -7.26
C GLU A 83 -4.82 -56.61 -6.72
N GLY A 84 -5.17 -56.80 -5.44
CA GLY A 84 -5.13 -58.12 -4.79
C GLY A 84 -3.72 -58.64 -4.48
N LYS A 85 -2.66 -57.87 -4.74
CA LYS A 85 -1.27 -58.19 -4.38
C LYS A 85 -0.85 -57.48 -3.10
N GLU A 86 -0.22 -58.21 -2.20
CA GLU A 86 0.32 -57.68 -0.95
C GLU A 86 1.73 -57.11 -1.13
N PHE A 87 1.94 -55.87 -0.71
CA PHE A 87 3.23 -55.18 -0.73
C PHE A 87 3.68 -54.89 0.71
N TYR A 88 4.74 -55.59 1.13
CA TYR A 88 5.34 -55.40 2.45
C TYR A 88 6.38 -54.28 2.43
N PRO A 89 6.40 -53.38 3.43
CA PRO A 89 7.49 -52.44 3.57
C PRO A 89 8.77 -53.19 4.02
N PRO A 90 9.97 -52.61 3.82
CA PRO A 90 11.22 -53.18 4.35
C PRO A 90 11.18 -53.36 5.88
N LYS A 91 12.05 -54.23 6.42
CA LYS A 91 12.17 -54.41 7.87
C LYS A 91 12.42 -53.08 8.58
N TYR A 92 11.80 -52.88 9.75
CA TYR A 92 11.87 -51.63 10.53
C TYR A 92 11.36 -50.38 9.78
N ARG A 93 10.56 -50.58 8.74
CA ARG A 93 9.89 -49.51 7.99
C ARG A 93 8.39 -49.79 7.89
N ARG A 94 7.59 -48.72 7.82
CA ARG A 94 6.17 -48.75 7.50
C ARG A 94 5.87 -47.86 6.30
N TRP A 95 4.83 -48.18 5.54
CA TRP A 95 4.38 -47.34 4.43
C TRP A 95 3.99 -45.94 4.92
N ALA A 96 4.32 -44.91 4.14
CA ALA A 96 4.03 -43.51 4.50
C ALA A 96 2.53 -43.16 4.46
N TYR A 97 1.71 -43.98 3.79
CA TYR A 97 0.28 -43.78 3.60
C TYR A 97 -0.55 -44.99 4.09
N SER A 98 -1.79 -44.73 4.50
CA SER A 98 -2.79 -45.76 4.87
C SER A 98 -3.28 -46.50 3.62
N GLN A 99 -3.97 -47.63 3.81
CA GLN A 99 -4.60 -48.37 2.72
C GLN A 99 -5.64 -47.49 1.99
N GLU A 100 -6.52 -46.83 2.75
CA GLU A 100 -7.54 -45.91 2.22
C GLU A 100 -6.94 -44.82 1.32
N ASN A 101 -5.84 -44.18 1.74
CA ASN A 101 -5.19 -43.14 0.94
C ASN A 101 -4.61 -43.70 -0.37
N LEU A 102 -4.09 -44.94 -0.35
CA LEU A 102 -3.56 -45.57 -1.56
C LEU A 102 -4.68 -46.00 -2.51
N ASP A 103 -5.79 -46.51 -1.99
CA ASP A 103 -6.97 -46.88 -2.79
C ASP A 103 -7.57 -45.64 -3.47
N GLU A 104 -7.63 -44.51 -2.76
CA GLU A 104 -8.06 -43.24 -3.33
C GLU A 104 -7.11 -42.76 -4.43
N MET A 105 -5.79 -42.81 -4.20
CA MET A 105 -4.80 -42.43 -5.20
C MET A 105 -4.85 -43.33 -6.43
N TYR A 106 -5.07 -44.63 -6.24
CA TYR A 106 -5.22 -45.61 -7.32
C TYR A 106 -6.47 -45.32 -8.16
N THR A 107 -7.61 -45.09 -7.50
CA THR A 107 -8.89 -44.72 -8.17
C THR A 107 -8.75 -43.44 -8.98
N LYS A 108 -7.95 -42.48 -8.50
CA LYS A 108 -7.67 -41.21 -9.18
C LYS A 108 -6.59 -41.32 -10.27
N GLY A 109 -6.06 -42.51 -10.55
CA GLY A 109 -4.98 -42.71 -11.54
C GLY A 109 -3.63 -42.10 -11.13
N ARG A 110 -3.44 -41.83 -9.84
CA ARG A 110 -2.22 -41.22 -9.26
C ARG A 110 -1.32 -42.22 -8.56
N LEU A 111 -1.65 -43.51 -8.63
CA LEU A 111 -0.86 -44.62 -8.15
C LEU A 111 -0.81 -45.70 -9.24
N LYS A 112 0.36 -46.27 -9.48
CA LYS A 112 0.53 -47.44 -10.35
C LYS A 112 1.50 -48.44 -9.73
N VAL A 113 1.32 -49.71 -10.08
CA VAL A 113 2.31 -50.75 -9.77
C VAL A 113 3.16 -50.96 -11.01
N GLU A 114 4.47 -50.79 -10.87
CA GLU A 114 5.43 -50.96 -11.97
C GLU A 114 6.64 -51.74 -11.45
N ASN A 115 7.02 -52.82 -12.13
CA ASN A 115 8.12 -53.71 -11.74
C ASN A 115 8.02 -54.23 -10.28
N GLY A 116 6.80 -54.55 -9.82
CA GLY A 116 6.57 -55.04 -8.46
C GLY A 116 6.74 -54.00 -7.36
N LYS A 117 6.81 -52.71 -7.72
CA LYS A 117 6.88 -51.60 -6.76
C LYS A 117 5.69 -50.67 -6.91
N ILE A 118 5.21 -50.13 -5.79
CA ILE A 118 4.17 -49.10 -5.76
C ILE A 118 4.81 -47.76 -6.11
N LYS A 119 4.32 -47.09 -7.14
CA LYS A 119 4.71 -45.73 -7.51
C LYS A 119 3.53 -44.77 -7.40
N ILE A 120 3.80 -43.56 -6.91
CA ILE A 120 2.82 -42.47 -6.81
C ILE A 120 3.23 -41.32 -7.72
N LEU A 121 2.24 -40.64 -8.29
CA LEU A 121 2.43 -39.47 -9.14
C LEU A 121 2.58 -38.22 -8.26
N LEU A 122 3.76 -37.61 -8.33
CA LEU A 122 4.11 -36.40 -7.60
C LEU A 122 4.22 -35.23 -8.59
N ASP A 123 3.11 -34.51 -8.72
CA ASP A 123 2.93 -33.32 -9.59
C ASP A 123 2.93 -32.01 -8.79
N LYS A 124 2.83 -32.08 -7.46
CA LYS A 124 2.83 -30.94 -6.56
C LYS A 124 3.80 -31.16 -5.42
N ARG A 125 4.47 -30.10 -4.99
CA ARG A 125 5.34 -30.09 -3.81
C ARG A 125 4.83 -29.10 -2.77
N LYS A 126 5.06 -29.42 -1.50
CA LYS A 126 4.89 -28.44 -0.43
C LYS A 126 5.98 -27.39 -0.52
N LEU A 127 5.61 -26.12 -0.42
CA LEU A 127 6.53 -25.01 -0.41
C LEU A 127 7.25 -24.95 0.95
N GLY A 128 8.58 -24.98 0.92
CA GLY A 128 9.43 -24.83 2.10
C GLY A 128 10.04 -23.42 2.19
N SER A 129 11.08 -23.27 3.01
CA SER A 129 11.88 -22.03 3.09
C SER A 129 12.86 -21.84 1.92
N ASN A 130 13.13 -22.86 1.11
CA ASN A 130 14.03 -22.73 -0.04
C ASN A 130 13.22 -22.37 -1.30
N TRP A 131 13.35 -21.12 -1.74
CA TRP A 131 12.71 -20.56 -2.94
C TRP A 131 13.72 -20.30 -4.07
N THR A 132 14.83 -21.03 -4.10
CA THR A 132 15.85 -20.89 -5.14
C THR A 132 15.42 -21.43 -6.52
N ASP A 133 14.23 -22.05 -6.60
CA ASP A 133 13.59 -22.48 -7.85
C ASP A 133 13.11 -21.31 -8.72
N ILE A 134 12.93 -20.13 -8.13
CA ILE A 134 12.52 -18.93 -8.86
C ILE A 134 13.59 -17.83 -8.76
N PRO A 135 13.70 -16.95 -9.77
CA PRO A 135 14.63 -15.83 -9.72
C PRO A 135 14.21 -14.79 -8.68
N GLY A 136 15.14 -14.33 -7.84
CA GLY A 136 14.89 -13.22 -6.91
C GLY A 136 14.79 -11.86 -7.60
N TYR A 137 15.54 -11.68 -8.68
CA TYR A 137 15.65 -10.43 -9.43
C TYR A 137 15.29 -10.62 -10.91
N SER A 138 14.87 -9.53 -11.55
CA SER A 138 14.64 -9.50 -12.99
C SER A 138 15.98 -9.61 -13.74
N THR A 139 16.03 -10.48 -14.75
CA THR A 139 17.23 -10.70 -15.57
C THR A 139 17.48 -9.58 -16.57
N VAL A 140 16.40 -8.99 -17.10
CA VAL A 140 16.44 -7.82 -17.98
C VAL A 140 15.62 -6.73 -17.29
N PRO A 141 16.26 -5.72 -16.67
CA PRO A 141 15.54 -4.67 -16.00
C PRO A 141 14.83 -3.78 -17.02
N ILE A 142 13.51 -3.89 -17.08
CA ILE A 142 12.66 -3.16 -18.04
C ILE A 142 12.58 -1.67 -17.64
N TRP A 143 12.75 -1.39 -16.35
CA TRP A 143 12.50 -0.08 -15.76
C TRP A 143 13.77 0.66 -15.32
N GLY A 144 14.94 0.21 -15.78
CA GLY A 144 16.22 0.91 -15.56
C GLY A 144 16.87 0.67 -14.18
N PHE A 145 16.29 -0.20 -13.35
CA PHE A 145 16.85 -0.56 -12.04
C PHE A 145 17.81 -1.74 -12.13
N LYS A 146 19.04 -1.60 -11.60
CA LYS A 146 20.04 -2.69 -11.62
C LYS A 146 19.58 -3.96 -10.89
N THR A 147 18.80 -3.80 -9.81
CA THR A 147 18.34 -4.87 -8.93
C THR A 147 16.82 -4.80 -8.75
N GLU A 148 16.09 -4.84 -9.86
CA GLU A 148 14.62 -4.92 -9.84
C GLU A 148 14.19 -6.29 -9.31
N ASN A 149 13.39 -6.33 -8.23
CA ASN A 149 12.79 -7.57 -7.72
C ASN A 149 11.95 -8.25 -8.83
N SER A 150 12.03 -9.58 -8.89
CA SER A 150 11.26 -10.34 -9.87
C SER A 150 9.77 -10.37 -9.52
N GLU A 151 8.90 -10.15 -10.52
CA GLU A 151 7.45 -10.24 -10.30
C GLU A 151 7.02 -11.62 -9.78
N ILE A 152 7.70 -12.71 -10.19
CA ILE A 152 7.35 -14.07 -9.74
C ILE A 152 7.67 -14.29 -8.26
N LEU A 153 8.73 -13.67 -7.75
CA LEU A 153 9.07 -13.70 -6.33
C LEU A 153 7.98 -13.00 -5.53
N LEU A 154 7.63 -11.78 -5.91
CA LEU A 154 6.59 -11.02 -5.21
C LEU A 154 5.21 -11.65 -5.36
N LYS A 155 4.91 -12.34 -6.47
CA LYS A 155 3.69 -13.14 -6.62
C LYS A 155 3.61 -14.19 -5.52
N ARG A 156 4.68 -14.97 -5.35
CA ARG A 156 4.75 -16.03 -4.34
C ARG A 156 4.65 -15.46 -2.92
N VAL A 157 5.32 -14.33 -2.64
CA VAL A 157 5.18 -13.64 -1.35
C VAL A 157 3.73 -13.24 -1.08
N ILE A 158 3.11 -12.50 -2.00
CA ILE A 158 1.75 -11.97 -1.81
C ILE A 158 0.70 -13.08 -1.73
N GLU A 159 0.78 -14.11 -2.59
CA GLU A 159 -0.18 -15.22 -2.57
C GLU A 159 -0.04 -16.14 -1.36
N SER A 160 1.16 -16.23 -0.77
CA SER A 160 1.38 -17.02 0.45
C SER A 160 1.06 -16.25 1.73
N THR A 161 0.81 -14.94 1.66
CA THR A 161 0.63 -14.09 2.85
C THR A 161 -0.65 -13.27 2.88
N SER A 162 -1.41 -13.23 1.78
CA SER A 162 -2.63 -12.42 1.65
C SER A 162 -3.70 -13.07 0.78
N ASN A 163 -4.95 -12.71 1.00
CA ASN A 163 -6.09 -13.05 0.15
C ASN A 163 -6.40 -11.93 -0.86
N GLU A 164 -7.30 -12.20 -1.80
CA GLU A 164 -7.82 -11.15 -2.68
C GLU A 164 -8.53 -10.06 -1.85
N ASN A 165 -8.43 -8.81 -2.32
CA ASN A 165 -8.89 -7.59 -1.66
C ASN A 165 -8.15 -7.16 -0.38
N ASP A 166 -7.22 -7.96 0.13
CA ASP A 166 -6.33 -7.53 1.22
C ASP A 166 -5.44 -6.36 0.78
N LEU A 167 -4.93 -5.61 1.76
CA LEU A 167 -4.04 -4.48 1.54
C LEU A 167 -2.56 -4.91 1.64
N VAL A 168 -1.79 -4.65 0.59
CA VAL A 168 -0.34 -4.85 0.55
C VAL A 168 0.35 -3.48 0.62
N MET A 169 1.35 -3.34 1.49
CA MET A 169 2.08 -2.08 1.64
C MET A 169 3.57 -2.28 1.40
N ASP A 170 4.17 -1.37 0.63
CA ASP A 170 5.61 -1.32 0.38
C ASP A 170 6.15 0.07 0.68
N PHE A 171 7.06 0.17 1.65
CA PHE A 171 7.68 1.42 2.07
C PHE A 171 8.95 1.77 1.25
N PHE A 172 9.41 0.85 0.41
CA PHE A 172 10.61 0.99 -0.42
C PHE A 172 10.30 0.56 -1.85
N LEU A 173 9.36 1.28 -2.47
CA LEU A 173 8.68 0.83 -3.68
C LEU A 173 9.61 0.64 -4.89
N GLY A 174 10.65 1.47 -5.02
CA GLY A 174 11.62 1.43 -6.10
C GLY A 174 10.95 1.42 -7.48
N SER A 175 11.16 0.35 -8.25
CA SER A 175 10.58 0.23 -9.60
C SER A 175 9.06 -0.04 -9.64
N GLY A 176 8.37 -0.13 -8.49
CA GLY A 176 6.93 -0.36 -8.43
C GLY A 176 6.50 -1.82 -8.64
N THR A 177 7.39 -2.80 -8.49
CA THR A 177 7.08 -4.22 -8.72
C THR A 177 6.00 -4.72 -7.75
N THR A 178 6.07 -4.35 -6.47
CA THR A 178 5.11 -4.81 -5.45
C THR A 178 3.69 -4.36 -5.75
N THR A 179 3.49 -3.09 -6.09
CA THR A 179 2.16 -2.55 -6.41
C THR A 179 1.63 -3.10 -7.73
N ALA A 180 2.49 -3.28 -8.74
CA ALA A 180 2.13 -3.92 -10.00
C ALA A 180 1.64 -5.36 -9.79
N VAL A 181 2.39 -6.17 -9.02
CA VAL A 181 2.03 -7.57 -8.73
C VAL A 181 0.79 -7.64 -7.85
N ALA A 182 0.70 -6.85 -6.78
CA ALA A 182 -0.47 -6.80 -5.91
C ALA A 182 -1.74 -6.47 -6.71
N HIS A 183 -1.66 -5.51 -7.64
CA HIS A 183 -2.78 -5.13 -8.50
C HIS A 183 -3.19 -6.27 -9.45
N LYS A 184 -2.22 -6.90 -10.15
CA LYS A 184 -2.46 -8.06 -11.03
C LYS A 184 -3.10 -9.23 -10.26
N LEU A 185 -2.81 -9.35 -8.98
CA LEU A 185 -3.39 -10.35 -8.07
C LEU A 185 -4.69 -9.87 -7.38
N ARG A 186 -5.28 -8.73 -7.74
CA ARG A 186 -6.52 -8.20 -7.13
C ARG A 186 -6.41 -7.89 -5.63
N ARG A 187 -5.26 -7.39 -5.19
CA ARG A 187 -5.08 -6.81 -3.84
C ARG A 187 -5.14 -5.28 -3.93
N LYS A 188 -5.55 -4.64 -2.84
CA LYS A 188 -5.35 -3.20 -2.65
C LYS A 188 -3.88 -2.98 -2.30
N TRP A 189 -3.35 -1.80 -2.59
CA TRP A 189 -1.96 -1.52 -2.28
C TRP A 189 -1.71 -0.07 -1.89
N ILE A 190 -0.67 0.13 -1.08
CA ILE A 190 -0.05 1.43 -0.80
C ILE A 190 1.45 1.26 -1.09
N GLY A 191 2.00 2.15 -1.90
CA GLY A 191 3.43 2.19 -2.17
C GLY A 191 3.97 3.56 -1.81
N ILE A 192 5.11 3.61 -1.12
CA ILE A 192 5.81 4.83 -0.74
C ILE A 192 7.16 4.83 -1.46
N GLU A 193 7.47 5.96 -2.09
CA GLU A 193 8.75 6.20 -2.77
C GLU A 193 9.21 7.62 -2.46
N MET A 194 10.51 7.78 -2.21
CA MET A 194 11.14 9.07 -1.94
C MET A 194 11.90 9.60 -3.16
N GLY A 195 12.33 8.73 -4.07
CA GLY A 195 13.11 9.10 -5.24
C GLY A 195 12.30 9.68 -6.40
N GLU A 196 12.97 10.50 -7.22
CA GLU A 196 12.39 11.17 -8.39
C GLU A 196 11.84 10.22 -9.47
N HIS A 197 12.22 8.95 -9.41
CA HIS A 197 11.81 7.93 -10.36
C HIS A 197 10.32 7.55 -10.25
N PHE A 198 9.57 8.12 -9.29
CA PHE A 198 8.11 8.02 -9.29
C PHE A 198 7.52 8.44 -10.65
N TRP A 199 7.93 9.59 -11.19
CA TRP A 199 7.38 10.14 -12.43
C TRP A 199 7.83 9.40 -13.68
N THR A 200 9.08 8.92 -13.69
CA THR A 200 9.70 8.32 -14.87
C THR A 200 9.49 6.82 -14.94
N VAL A 201 9.28 6.15 -13.80
CA VAL A 201 9.17 4.69 -13.71
C VAL A 201 7.82 4.24 -13.14
N ILE A 202 7.51 4.57 -11.89
CA ILE A 202 6.34 4.01 -11.20
C ILE A 202 5.05 4.45 -11.88
N MET A 203 4.91 5.74 -12.18
CA MET A 203 3.72 6.32 -12.82
C MET A 203 3.46 5.69 -14.21
N PRO A 204 4.42 5.63 -15.14
CA PRO A 204 4.26 4.90 -16.40
C PRO A 204 3.98 3.40 -16.23
N ARG A 205 4.64 2.73 -15.29
CA ARG A 205 4.41 1.31 -14.99
C ARG A 205 2.97 1.07 -14.56
N MET A 206 2.49 1.82 -13.58
CA MET A 206 1.13 1.65 -13.08
C MET A 206 0.08 2.02 -14.12
N LYS A 207 0.33 3.02 -14.98
CA LYS A 207 -0.54 3.28 -16.14
C LYS A 207 -0.63 2.08 -17.09
N LYS A 208 0.49 1.40 -17.38
CA LYS A 208 0.46 0.16 -18.19
C LYS A 208 -0.30 -0.96 -17.49
N VAL A 209 -0.09 -1.13 -16.18
CA VAL A 209 -0.81 -2.13 -15.38
C VAL A 209 -2.32 -1.86 -15.35
N LEU A 210 -2.75 -0.61 -15.22
CA LEU A 210 -4.17 -0.28 -15.33
C LEU A 210 -4.70 -0.51 -16.75
N ALA A 211 -3.90 -0.24 -17.78
CA ALA A 211 -4.24 -0.47 -19.19
C ALA A 211 -3.98 -1.90 -19.68
N TYR A 212 -3.99 -2.89 -18.77
CA TYR A 212 -3.71 -4.31 -19.04
C TYR A 212 -2.30 -4.60 -19.59
N ASP A 213 -1.34 -4.74 -18.68
CA ASP A 213 0.03 -5.13 -18.96
C ASP A 213 0.14 -6.65 -19.17
N LYS A 214 0.49 -7.08 -20.39
CA LYS A 214 0.66 -8.49 -20.78
C LYS A 214 2.04 -9.08 -20.39
N SER A 215 2.88 -8.32 -19.69
CA SER A 215 4.23 -8.73 -19.28
C SER A 215 4.29 -9.36 -17.88
N GLY A 216 5.45 -9.98 -17.56
CA GLY A 216 5.70 -10.58 -16.25
C GLY A 216 4.70 -11.68 -15.88
N ILE A 217 4.17 -11.61 -14.67
CA ILE A 217 3.26 -12.65 -14.14
C ILE A 217 1.89 -12.69 -14.84
N SER A 218 1.55 -11.68 -15.63
CA SER A 218 0.33 -11.68 -16.45
C SER A 218 0.32 -12.79 -17.51
N LYS A 219 1.45 -13.47 -17.72
CA LYS A 219 1.55 -14.63 -18.61
C LYS A 219 1.11 -15.94 -17.94
N GLU A 220 1.15 -16.00 -16.61
CA GLU A 220 0.79 -17.17 -15.82
C GLU A 220 -0.71 -17.48 -15.95
N LYS A 221 -1.05 -18.77 -16.01
CA LYS A 221 -2.42 -19.22 -16.30
C LYS A 221 -3.41 -18.74 -15.24
N ASP A 222 -3.06 -18.91 -13.97
CA ASP A 222 -3.86 -18.53 -12.81
C ASP A 222 -4.04 -16.99 -12.69
N VAL A 223 -3.04 -16.22 -13.12
CA VAL A 223 -3.13 -14.75 -13.14
C VAL A 223 -4.02 -14.27 -14.29
N LYS A 224 -3.93 -14.85 -15.49
CA LYS A 224 -4.76 -14.47 -16.65
C LYS A 224 -6.26 -14.59 -16.40
N GLU A 225 -6.67 -15.59 -15.62
CA GLU A 225 -8.06 -15.78 -15.23
C GLU A 225 -8.57 -14.59 -14.39
N LYS A 226 -7.70 -13.98 -13.61
CA LYS A 226 -8.01 -12.87 -12.69
C LYS A 226 -7.76 -11.50 -13.30
N TYR A 227 -6.73 -11.35 -14.12
CA TYR A 227 -6.26 -10.10 -14.70
C TYR A 227 -6.17 -10.22 -16.22
N ASN A 228 -7.18 -9.67 -16.90
CA ASN A 228 -7.36 -9.72 -18.35
C ASN A 228 -8.00 -8.43 -18.87
N GLU A 229 -8.26 -8.34 -20.18
CA GLU A 229 -8.82 -7.14 -20.85
C GLU A 229 -10.13 -6.62 -20.23
N LYS A 230 -10.91 -7.48 -19.56
CA LYS A 230 -12.18 -7.10 -18.94
C LYS A 230 -12.06 -6.76 -17.45
N THR A 231 -11.02 -7.27 -16.79
CA THR A 231 -10.87 -7.18 -15.32
C THR A 231 -9.68 -6.34 -14.90
N ALA A 232 -8.76 -6.06 -15.81
CA ALA A 232 -7.76 -5.01 -15.66
C ALA A 232 -8.43 -3.64 -15.62
N GLY A 233 -7.77 -2.67 -15.01
CA GLY A 233 -8.28 -1.31 -14.85
C GLY A 233 -8.34 -0.88 -13.39
N GLY A 234 -9.17 0.12 -13.12
CA GLY A 234 -9.21 0.80 -11.84
C GLY A 234 -8.45 2.12 -11.89
N PHE A 235 -8.16 2.65 -10.71
CA PHE A 235 -7.41 3.89 -10.54
C PHE A 235 -6.51 3.76 -9.33
N PHE A 236 -5.47 4.60 -9.29
CA PHE A 236 -4.74 4.86 -8.06
C PHE A 236 -4.68 6.36 -7.86
N LYS A 237 -4.63 6.77 -6.60
CA LYS A 237 -4.33 8.15 -6.20
C LYS A 237 -2.91 8.16 -5.67
N TYR A 238 -2.17 9.21 -5.97
CA TYR A 238 -0.87 9.47 -5.36
C TYR A 238 -0.96 10.78 -4.57
N GLN A 239 -0.11 10.89 -3.57
CA GLN A 239 0.01 12.05 -2.70
C GLN A 239 1.48 12.41 -2.64
N ILE A 240 1.77 13.70 -2.58
CA ILE A 240 3.10 14.23 -2.31
C ILE A 240 3.02 14.80 -0.91
N LEU A 241 3.94 14.37 -0.05
CA LEU A 241 4.05 14.90 1.30
C LEU A 241 5.08 16.03 1.27
N GLU A 242 4.74 17.13 1.91
CA GLU A 242 5.67 18.26 2.10
C GLU A 242 6.92 17.79 2.85
N GLN A 243 8.10 18.16 2.34
CA GLN A 243 9.37 17.86 2.98
C GLN A 243 9.81 19.00 3.90
N TYR A 244 10.77 18.73 4.77
CA TYR A 244 11.29 19.73 5.70
C TYR A 244 11.90 20.94 4.96
N GLU A 245 12.57 20.67 3.84
CA GLU A 245 13.16 21.67 2.95
C GLU A 245 12.08 22.56 2.32
N ASP A 246 10.95 21.97 1.89
CA ASP A 246 9.81 22.73 1.36
C ASP A 246 9.25 23.68 2.43
N THR A 247 9.13 23.19 3.67
CA THR A 247 8.67 24.01 4.78
C THR A 247 9.59 25.21 4.97
N LEU A 248 10.92 25.01 4.97
CA LEU A 248 11.90 26.09 5.09
C LEU A 248 11.78 27.14 3.98
N ASP A 249 11.59 26.72 2.73
CA ASP A 249 11.47 27.64 1.58
C ASP A 249 10.17 28.48 1.58
N ASN A 250 9.15 27.98 2.28
CA ASN A 250 7.88 28.70 2.48
C ASN A 250 7.86 29.55 3.76
N ILE A 251 8.93 29.55 4.58
CA ILE A 251 9.04 30.44 5.72
C ILE A 251 9.23 31.88 5.24
N GLU A 252 8.24 32.70 5.51
CA GLU A 252 8.26 34.15 5.33
C GLU A 252 8.53 34.78 6.70
N LEU A 253 9.71 35.36 6.87
CA LEU A 253 10.07 36.11 8.06
C LEU A 253 9.61 37.56 7.88
N GLN A 254 8.52 37.94 8.54
CA GLN A 254 8.10 39.33 8.58
C GLN A 254 8.88 40.08 9.66
N GLU A 255 9.99 40.70 9.28
CA GLU A 255 10.79 41.49 10.22
C GLU A 255 10.02 42.73 10.74
N ASN A 256 9.73 42.75 12.04
CA ASN A 256 9.19 43.95 12.67
C ASN A 256 10.34 44.89 13.07
N GLN A 257 10.53 45.98 12.31
CA GLN A 257 11.59 46.97 12.54
C GLN A 257 11.58 47.59 13.95
N SER A 258 10.42 47.63 14.61
CA SER A 258 10.27 48.18 15.97
C SER A 258 10.86 47.24 17.04
N VAL A 259 10.67 45.94 16.83
CA VAL A 259 11.16 44.87 17.73
C VAL A 259 12.67 44.68 17.57
N LYS A 260 13.16 44.68 16.32
CA LYS A 260 14.60 44.60 16.01
C LYS A 260 15.40 45.74 16.63
N LYS A 261 14.82 46.96 16.69
CA LYS A 261 15.40 48.12 17.39
C LYS A 261 15.43 47.98 18.92
N LEU A 262 14.49 47.23 19.50
CA LEU A 262 14.34 47.10 20.95
C LEU A 262 15.28 46.04 21.54
N PHE A 263 15.54 44.95 20.81
CA PHE A 263 16.26 43.78 21.33
C PHE A 263 17.70 43.60 20.85
N LYS A 264 18.16 44.37 19.84
CA LYS A 264 19.55 44.39 19.31
C LYS A 264 20.27 43.04 19.31
N ASP A 265 21.00 42.71 20.38
CA ASP A 265 21.91 41.57 20.50
C ASP A 265 21.34 40.39 21.32
N ASP A 266 20.26 40.57 22.10
CA ASP A 266 19.56 39.52 22.84
C ASP A 266 18.39 38.95 22.01
N TYR A 267 18.69 38.57 20.76
CA TYR A 267 17.72 37.98 19.85
C TYR A 267 17.42 36.54 20.32
N LEU A 268 16.33 36.37 21.07
CA LEU A 268 15.78 35.05 21.40
C LEU A 268 15.17 34.43 20.14
N ILE A 269 16.02 33.87 19.28
CA ILE A 269 15.68 33.27 17.97
C ILE A 269 14.43 32.39 18.07
N LYS A 270 14.30 31.58 19.11
CA LYS A 270 13.15 30.67 19.27
C LYS A 270 11.81 31.39 19.49
N TYR A 271 11.78 32.48 20.27
CA TYR A 271 10.54 33.21 20.57
C TYR A 271 10.14 34.15 19.44
N PHE A 272 11.13 34.71 18.72
CA PHE A 272 10.86 35.60 17.59
C PHE A 272 10.50 34.84 16.32
N LEU A 273 11.04 33.62 16.13
CA LEU A 273 10.63 32.78 15.01
C LEU A 273 9.11 32.57 15.03
N ASP A 274 8.54 32.04 16.12
CA ASP A 274 7.09 31.80 16.26
C ASP A 274 6.22 33.06 16.02
N TYR A 275 6.75 34.25 16.29
CA TYR A 275 6.03 35.51 16.08
C TYR A 275 6.16 36.02 14.64
N GLU A 276 7.38 36.01 14.09
CA GLU A 276 7.72 36.50 12.75
C GLU A 276 7.15 35.61 11.63
N THR A 277 6.85 34.36 11.97
CA THR A 277 6.34 33.36 11.05
C THR A 277 4.85 33.06 11.20
N ARG A 278 4.16 33.70 12.15
CA ARG A 278 2.76 33.39 12.47
C ARG A 278 1.81 33.59 11.29
N GLU A 279 2.14 34.49 10.37
CA GLU A 279 1.41 34.73 9.12
C GLU A 279 2.04 34.05 7.90
N SER A 280 3.13 33.30 8.11
CA SER A 280 3.84 32.62 7.04
C SER A 280 3.02 31.45 6.49
N PRO A 281 3.08 31.21 5.16
CA PRO A 281 2.32 30.15 4.49
C PRO A 281 2.49 28.74 5.07
N TYR A 282 3.57 28.45 5.79
CA TYR A 282 3.80 27.13 6.40
C TYR A 282 2.89 26.83 7.60
N LEU A 283 2.36 27.86 8.29
CA LEU A 283 1.38 27.71 9.38
C LEU A 283 -0.07 27.91 8.92
N LEU A 284 -0.35 27.65 7.64
CA LEU A 284 -1.64 27.86 6.98
C LEU A 284 -2.10 29.32 7.06
N ASN A 285 -1.79 30.11 6.02
CA ASN A 285 -2.25 31.49 5.99
C ASN A 285 -3.78 31.55 5.80
N PHE A 286 -4.51 31.94 6.86
CA PHE A 286 -5.98 32.02 6.84
C PHE A 286 -6.52 32.96 5.77
N GLN A 287 -5.78 33.99 5.35
CA GLN A 287 -6.21 34.89 4.28
C GLN A 287 -6.28 34.15 2.93
N HIS A 288 -5.43 33.15 2.73
CA HIS A 288 -5.38 32.36 1.50
C HIS A 288 -6.48 31.28 1.44
N LEU A 289 -7.12 30.93 2.57
CA LEU A 289 -8.28 30.03 2.59
C LEU A 289 -9.57 30.65 2.02
N LYS A 290 -9.55 31.95 1.72
CA LYS A 290 -10.61 32.63 0.95
C LYS A 290 -10.72 32.08 -0.47
N ASN A 291 -9.61 31.64 -1.07
CA ASN A 291 -9.59 30.95 -2.35
C ASN A 291 -8.93 29.58 -2.20
N PRO A 292 -9.63 28.59 -1.62
CA PRO A 292 -9.04 27.30 -1.26
C PRO A 292 -8.63 26.47 -2.48
N PHE A 293 -9.09 26.82 -3.68
CA PHE A 293 -8.80 26.09 -4.93
C PHE A 293 -7.56 26.62 -5.65
N ASN A 294 -6.98 27.73 -5.19
CA ASN A 294 -5.78 28.35 -5.75
C ASN A 294 -4.75 28.67 -4.67
N TYR A 295 -4.72 27.87 -3.59
CA TYR A 295 -3.68 27.97 -2.58
C TYR A 295 -2.36 27.48 -3.17
N LYS A 296 -1.29 28.27 -3.02
CA LYS A 296 0.00 28.00 -3.63
C LYS A 296 1.08 27.84 -2.56
N LEU A 297 1.95 26.85 -2.75
CA LEU A 297 3.19 26.67 -1.99
C LEU A 297 4.36 26.47 -2.96
N LYS A 298 5.56 26.84 -2.52
CA LYS A 298 6.81 26.48 -3.20
C LYS A 298 7.18 25.05 -2.80
N ILE A 299 7.38 24.16 -3.76
CA ILE A 299 7.76 22.77 -3.48
C ILE A 299 8.96 22.36 -4.33
N ASN A 300 9.82 21.53 -3.76
CA ASN A 300 10.99 20.95 -4.41
C ASN A 300 10.63 19.55 -4.92
N LEU A 301 10.23 19.47 -6.19
CA LEU A 301 9.91 18.18 -6.83
C LEU A 301 11.14 17.41 -7.33
N SER A 302 12.32 18.03 -7.26
CA SER A 302 13.60 17.44 -7.64
C SER A 302 14.67 17.75 -6.59
N GLU A 303 15.60 16.82 -6.39
CA GLU A 303 16.74 16.94 -5.48
C GLU A 303 17.66 18.10 -5.90
N VAL A 304 17.64 18.48 -7.18
CA VAL A 304 18.39 19.59 -7.75
C VAL A 304 17.43 20.50 -8.50
N GLY A 305 17.31 21.77 -8.08
CA GLY A 305 16.46 22.75 -8.73
C GLY A 305 16.09 23.92 -7.83
N GLU A 306 15.39 24.91 -8.39
CA GLU A 306 14.72 25.95 -7.61
C GLU A 306 13.30 25.50 -7.24
N PRO A 307 12.78 25.92 -6.08
CA PRO A 307 11.42 25.60 -5.65
C PRO A 307 10.38 26.06 -6.68
N GLN A 308 9.41 25.20 -6.97
CA GLN A 308 8.36 25.48 -7.94
C GLN A 308 7.05 25.85 -7.24
N GLU A 309 6.45 26.96 -7.65
CA GLU A 309 5.15 27.38 -7.13
C GLU A 309 4.04 26.46 -7.67
N THR A 310 3.40 25.71 -6.77
CA THR A 310 2.42 24.68 -7.10
C THR A 310 1.11 24.89 -6.35
N ASN A 311 -0.01 24.64 -7.03
CA ASN A 311 -1.34 24.67 -6.41
C ASN A 311 -1.54 23.43 -5.51
N ILE A 312 -1.91 23.67 -4.26
CA ILE A 312 -2.13 22.64 -3.24
C ILE A 312 -3.63 22.36 -3.09
N ASP A 313 -3.99 21.08 -3.03
CA ASP A 313 -5.36 20.64 -2.77
C ASP A 313 -5.67 20.70 -1.27
N ILE A 314 -5.82 21.93 -0.76
CA ILE A 314 -6.15 22.22 0.64
C ILE A 314 -7.42 21.49 1.11
N PRO A 315 -8.52 21.43 0.32
CA PRO A 315 -9.67 20.62 0.69
C PRO A 315 -9.35 19.16 0.96
N GLU A 316 -8.52 18.55 0.11
CA GLU A 316 -8.11 17.16 0.29
C GLU A 316 -7.19 16.98 1.51
N THR A 317 -6.23 17.89 1.72
CA THR A 317 -5.36 17.87 2.92
C THR A 317 -6.20 17.90 4.21
N PHE A 318 -7.20 18.77 4.28
CA PHE A 318 -8.09 18.84 5.44
C PHE A 318 -8.86 17.53 5.67
N ASN A 319 -9.29 16.84 4.60
CA ASN A 319 -9.98 15.56 4.73
C ASN A 319 -9.08 14.49 5.38
N TYR A 320 -7.81 14.43 4.98
CA TYR A 320 -6.86 13.48 5.56
C TYR A 320 -6.56 13.78 7.03
N LEU A 321 -6.30 15.05 7.36
CA LEU A 321 -6.06 15.48 8.74
C LEU A 321 -7.27 15.23 9.64
N LEU A 322 -8.47 15.49 9.13
CA LEU A 322 -9.70 15.19 9.85
C LEU A 322 -9.91 13.68 10.00
N GLY A 323 -9.30 12.84 9.16
CA GLY A 323 -9.52 11.39 9.15
C GLY A 323 -10.94 11.00 8.72
N ILE A 324 -11.57 11.81 7.86
CA ILE A 324 -12.94 11.58 7.41
C ILE A 324 -12.98 10.51 6.32
N LYS A 325 -13.93 9.58 6.41
CA LYS A 325 -14.21 8.64 5.33
C LYS A 325 -15.18 9.27 4.34
N ILE A 326 -14.64 9.71 3.21
CA ILE A 326 -15.39 10.39 2.16
C ILE A 326 -16.40 9.42 1.51
N LYS A 327 -17.67 9.83 1.48
CA LYS A 327 -18.75 9.14 0.75
C LYS A 327 -19.00 9.78 -0.61
N LYS A 328 -18.92 11.12 -0.69
CA LYS A 328 -19.21 11.86 -1.92
C LYS A 328 -18.47 13.20 -1.93
N ILE A 329 -17.91 13.55 -3.08
CA ILE A 329 -17.38 14.88 -3.37
C ILE A 329 -18.25 15.48 -4.48
N LYS A 330 -18.71 16.71 -4.30
CA LYS A 330 -19.57 17.41 -5.25
C LYS A 330 -19.06 18.82 -5.47
N LYS A 331 -18.67 19.14 -6.71
CA LYS A 331 -18.32 20.49 -7.13
C LYS A 331 -19.54 21.15 -7.78
N GLU A 332 -19.86 22.38 -7.37
CA GLU A 332 -20.96 23.17 -7.89
C GLU A 332 -20.50 24.61 -8.15
N GLN A 333 -21.22 25.31 -9.01
CA GLN A 333 -21.00 26.74 -9.27
C GLN A 333 -22.27 27.52 -9.00
N ASN A 334 -22.15 28.65 -8.31
CA ASN A 334 -23.26 29.57 -8.08
C ASN A 334 -22.78 31.02 -8.27
N GLU A 335 -23.44 31.76 -9.16
CA GLU A 335 -23.10 33.16 -9.50
C GLU A 335 -21.59 33.38 -9.80
N GLY A 336 -20.95 32.42 -10.48
CA GLY A 336 -19.52 32.48 -10.83
C GLY A 336 -18.55 32.06 -9.72
N LYS A 337 -19.03 31.75 -8.52
CA LYS A 337 -18.24 31.24 -7.41
C LYS A 337 -18.25 29.71 -7.38
N THR A 338 -17.10 29.11 -7.10
CA THR A 338 -16.95 27.67 -6.97
C THR A 338 -17.23 27.21 -5.54
N TYR A 339 -18.00 26.12 -5.42
CA TYR A 339 -18.28 25.42 -4.17
C TYR A 339 -17.87 23.96 -4.28
N LEU A 340 -17.26 23.44 -3.22
CA LEU A 340 -16.92 22.04 -3.07
C LEU A 340 -17.54 21.51 -1.78
N PHE A 341 -18.47 20.57 -1.95
CA PHE A 341 -19.15 19.87 -0.88
C PHE A 341 -18.57 18.47 -0.74
N ILE A 342 -17.96 18.19 0.40
CA ILE A 342 -17.44 16.87 0.74
C ILE A 342 -18.34 16.28 1.83
N ILE A 343 -18.99 15.17 1.51
CA ILE A 343 -19.87 14.44 2.42
C ILE A 343 -19.13 13.17 2.83
N GLY A 344 -19.05 12.92 4.14
CA GLY A 344 -18.36 11.77 4.67
C GLY A 344 -18.85 11.38 6.06
N GLU A 345 -18.25 10.34 6.60
CA GLU A 345 -18.51 9.86 7.96
C GLU A 345 -17.23 9.81 8.78
N LYS A 346 -17.36 10.11 10.08
CA LYS A 346 -16.31 9.92 11.08
C LYS A 346 -16.97 9.61 12.41
N ASP A 347 -16.45 8.63 13.15
CA ASP A 347 -16.95 8.25 14.49
C ASP A 347 -18.48 8.02 14.55
N SER A 348 -19.03 7.37 13.51
CA SER A 348 -20.48 7.12 13.33
C SER A 348 -21.36 8.38 13.23
N LYS A 349 -20.76 9.54 12.95
CA LYS A 349 -21.47 10.78 12.62
C LYS A 349 -21.30 11.14 11.16
N ASP A 350 -22.33 11.71 10.55
CA ASP A 350 -22.26 12.25 9.20
C ASP A 350 -21.78 13.70 9.22
N TYR A 351 -20.78 13.97 8.38
CA TYR A 351 -20.13 15.27 8.25
C TYR A 351 -20.34 15.82 6.84
N ALA A 352 -20.47 17.14 6.74
CA ALA A 352 -20.32 17.87 5.50
C ALA A 352 -19.23 18.92 5.66
N ILE A 353 -18.33 19.02 4.68
CA ILE A 353 -17.28 20.04 4.62
C ILE A 353 -17.56 20.87 3.38
N VAL A 354 -17.71 22.17 3.56
CA VAL A 354 -18.05 23.13 2.51
C VAL A 354 -16.89 24.08 2.32
N TRP A 355 -16.24 23.96 1.18
CA TRP A 355 -15.24 24.92 0.70
C TRP A 355 -15.87 25.82 -0.36
N ARG A 356 -15.68 27.13 -0.24
CA ARG A 356 -16.14 28.10 -1.24
C ARG A 356 -15.13 29.22 -1.44
N GLU A 357 -15.20 29.84 -2.61
CA GLU A 357 -14.53 31.13 -2.86
C GLU A 357 -15.24 32.23 -2.07
N HIS A 358 -14.50 32.86 -1.15
CA HIS A 358 -14.95 33.96 -0.31
C HIS A 358 -14.35 35.28 -0.81
N ALA A 359 -15.14 36.34 -0.81
CA ALA A 359 -14.68 37.67 -1.20
C ALA A 359 -14.87 38.65 -0.04
N ASP A 360 -13.91 39.55 0.15
CA ASP A 360 -13.87 40.48 1.29
C ASP A 360 -15.00 41.51 1.30
N ASN A 361 -15.63 41.73 0.14
CA ASN A 361 -16.68 42.73 -0.07
C ASN A 361 -18.10 42.15 -0.01
N TRP A 362 -18.31 40.96 0.56
CA TRP A 362 -19.65 40.38 0.68
C TRP A 362 -20.58 41.26 1.52
N ASN A 363 -21.74 41.57 0.96
CA ASN A 363 -22.81 42.26 1.66
C ASN A 363 -23.77 41.25 2.34
N GLU A 364 -24.73 41.76 3.13
CA GLU A 364 -25.70 40.88 3.81
C GLU A 364 -26.54 40.01 2.86
N GLU A 365 -26.81 40.48 1.64
CA GLU A 365 -27.57 39.73 0.65
C GLU A 365 -26.75 38.56 0.09
N ASP A 366 -25.46 38.76 -0.16
CA ASP A 366 -24.52 37.70 -0.56
C ASP A 366 -24.46 36.60 0.49
N TYR A 367 -24.36 36.96 1.77
CA TYR A 367 -24.37 36.01 2.88
C TYR A 367 -25.70 35.24 2.99
N LYS A 368 -26.84 35.88 2.70
CA LYS A 368 -28.16 35.21 2.65
C LYS A 368 -28.25 34.22 1.49
N LYS A 369 -27.78 34.61 0.30
CA LYS A 369 -27.73 33.72 -0.87
C LYS A 369 -26.81 32.51 -0.63
N ASP A 370 -25.62 32.74 -0.05
CA ASP A 370 -24.66 31.70 0.33
C ASP A 370 -25.29 30.68 1.29
N LYS A 371 -25.92 31.18 2.35
CA LYS A 371 -26.64 30.34 3.33
C LYS A 371 -27.70 29.46 2.68
N GLU A 372 -28.60 30.05 1.89
CA GLU A 372 -29.70 29.29 1.28
C GLU A 372 -29.18 28.27 0.27
N PHE A 373 -28.15 28.62 -0.50
CA PHE A 373 -27.50 27.70 -1.41
C PHE A 373 -26.88 26.50 -0.68
N ILE A 374 -26.10 26.74 0.38
CA ILE A 374 -25.50 25.66 1.18
C ILE A 374 -26.59 24.76 1.80
N LYS A 375 -27.65 25.35 2.38
CA LYS A 375 -28.77 24.59 2.96
C LYS A 375 -29.42 23.68 1.90
N GLN A 376 -29.67 24.20 0.69
CA GLN A 376 -30.26 23.44 -0.39
C GLN A 376 -29.39 22.24 -0.81
N GLN A 377 -28.07 22.43 -0.91
CA GLN A 377 -27.15 21.38 -1.32
C GLN A 377 -26.96 20.30 -0.24
N LEU A 378 -27.02 20.66 1.04
CA LEU A 378 -26.84 19.73 2.16
C LEU A 378 -28.13 19.00 2.57
N LYS A 379 -29.31 19.51 2.17
CA LYS A 379 -30.63 18.96 2.50
C LYS A 379 -30.78 17.43 2.26
N PRO A 380 -30.28 16.84 1.16
CA PRO A 380 -30.42 15.41 0.91
C PRO A 380 -29.58 14.53 1.86
N TYR A 381 -28.52 15.08 2.46
CA TYR A 381 -27.55 14.30 3.24
C TYR A 381 -27.77 14.43 4.75
N LYS A 382 -28.40 15.53 5.20
CA LYS A 382 -28.71 15.79 6.61
C LYS A 382 -27.51 15.56 7.56
N PRO A 383 -26.34 16.18 7.31
CA PRO A 383 -25.17 16.00 8.15
C PRO A 383 -25.43 16.46 9.58
N GLN A 384 -24.76 15.83 10.54
CA GLN A 384 -24.79 16.22 11.95
C GLN A 384 -23.79 17.34 12.27
N VAL A 385 -22.70 17.41 11.51
CA VAL A 385 -21.67 18.45 11.64
C VAL A 385 -21.36 19.04 10.26
N VAL A 386 -21.32 20.37 10.18
CA VAL A 386 -21.00 21.11 8.96
C VAL A 386 -19.77 21.96 9.22
N TYR A 387 -18.68 21.65 8.52
CA TYR A 387 -17.51 22.51 8.44
C TYR A 387 -17.66 23.49 7.28
N VAL A 388 -17.30 24.74 7.50
CA VAL A 388 -17.40 25.81 6.50
C VAL A 388 -16.17 26.72 6.59
N ASN A 389 -15.54 27.06 5.46
CA ASN A 389 -14.43 28.02 5.45
C ASN A 389 -14.96 29.47 5.55
N CYS A 390 -14.15 30.37 6.11
CA CYS A 390 -14.39 31.81 6.23
C CYS A 390 -15.68 32.15 6.98
N SER A 391 -15.97 33.45 7.11
CA SER A 391 -17.19 33.91 7.77
C SER A 391 -18.45 33.37 7.08
N SER A 392 -19.42 32.94 7.89
CA SER A 392 -20.72 32.45 7.42
C SER A 392 -21.83 32.86 8.38
N ILE A 393 -23.04 33.03 7.85
CA ILE A 393 -24.28 33.26 8.65
C ILE A 393 -25.15 31.99 8.78
N LEU A 394 -24.56 30.82 8.51
CA LEU A 394 -25.22 29.54 8.72
C LEU A 394 -25.65 29.41 10.18
N THR A 395 -26.84 28.84 10.37
CA THR A 395 -27.43 28.61 11.70
C THR A 395 -27.61 27.12 11.90
N PRO A 396 -27.51 26.59 13.14
CA PRO A 396 -27.64 25.15 13.40
C PRO A 396 -28.96 24.52 12.94
N ASN A 397 -29.98 25.33 12.67
CA ASN A 397 -31.27 24.90 12.15
C ASN A 397 -31.26 24.87 10.60
N PHE A 398 -31.38 23.68 10.02
CA PHE A 398 -31.48 23.42 8.57
C PHE A 398 -32.90 23.04 8.14
N ASP A 399 -33.90 23.59 8.85
CA ASP A 399 -35.34 23.36 8.69
C ASP A 399 -35.77 21.93 9.07
N ASP A 400 -35.27 20.92 8.36
CA ASP A 400 -35.66 19.51 8.52
C ASP A 400 -34.73 18.73 9.48
N TYR A 401 -33.60 19.33 9.89
CA TYR A 401 -32.62 18.72 10.78
C TYR A 401 -31.78 19.81 11.48
N LYS A 402 -31.01 19.40 12.49
CA LYS A 402 -30.04 20.26 13.16
C LYS A 402 -28.62 19.77 12.87
N ALA A 403 -27.72 20.71 12.64
CA ALA A 403 -26.29 20.43 12.47
C ALA A 403 -25.45 21.37 13.32
N GLU A 404 -24.39 20.84 13.91
CA GLU A 404 -23.35 21.65 14.54
C GLU A 404 -22.51 22.33 13.45
N ILE A 405 -22.31 23.64 13.55
CA ILE A 405 -21.51 24.39 12.57
C ILE A 405 -20.14 24.65 13.16
N ARG A 406 -19.10 24.30 12.41
CA ARG A 406 -17.69 24.51 12.75
C ARG A 406 -17.00 25.28 11.64
N TYR A 407 -16.06 26.14 12.02
CA TYR A 407 -15.21 26.82 11.06
C TYR A 407 -13.97 25.98 10.77
N ILE A 408 -13.56 25.95 9.50
CA ILE A 408 -12.43 25.13 9.05
C ILE A 408 -11.12 25.68 9.61
N GLU A 409 -10.94 27.00 9.62
CA GLU A 409 -9.71 27.69 10.01
C GLU A 409 -9.12 27.21 11.36
N PRO A 410 -9.83 27.35 12.50
CA PRO A 410 -9.28 26.97 13.80
C PRO A 410 -9.02 25.46 13.90
N GLU A 411 -9.88 24.64 13.29
CA GLU A 411 -9.74 23.19 13.32
C GLU A 411 -8.54 22.72 12.49
N PHE A 412 -8.39 23.26 11.28
CA PHE A 412 -7.29 22.92 10.39
C PHE A 412 -5.96 23.27 11.07
N LYS A 413 -5.86 24.47 11.63
CA LYS A 413 -4.67 24.87 12.39
C LYS A 413 -4.37 23.90 13.54
N ALA A 414 -5.37 23.56 14.34
CA ALA A 414 -5.19 22.61 15.44
C ALA A 414 -4.73 21.22 14.97
N LEU A 415 -5.22 20.74 13.82
CA LEU A 415 -4.83 19.46 13.24
C LEU A 415 -3.43 19.47 12.60
N MET A 416 -2.94 20.62 12.16
CA MET A 416 -1.56 20.78 11.65
C MET A 416 -0.53 20.86 12.79
N GLU A 417 -0.94 21.36 13.96
CA GLU A 417 -0.07 21.53 15.13
C GLU A 417 -0.07 20.31 16.09
N SER A 418 -0.98 19.34 15.88
CA SER A 418 -1.13 18.12 16.71
C SER A 418 -0.26 16.98 16.23
#